data_AF-A0A2H5VP75-F1
#
_entry.id   AF-A0A2H5VP75-F1
#
_cell.length_a   1.000
_cell.length_b   1.000
_cell.length_c   1.000
_cell.angle_alpha   90.00
_cell.angle_beta   90.00
_cell.angle_gamma   90.00
#
_symmetry.space_group_name_H-M   'P 1'
#
loop_
_entity.id
_entity.type
_entity.pdbx_description
1 polymer ?
#
loop_
_entity_poly.entity_id
_entity_poly.type
_entity_poly.pdbx_seq_one_letter_code
_entity_poly.pdbx_strand_id
1 'polypeptide(L)'
;MSHSALLTPEEARLLTQVDELAEEMFGFLAHLIRIPTVNPPGERYAECAAFIGERLMGFGYEVTHLMVAESPAHSTRAPRVNVVGRFARCGPGRTVHVNAHMDVAPVGEGWTVEPFAGIIHEGRIFGRGAAGAKAGFAAGLYAVEALRRAHIAFDGAIEVSVTADGESGGEAGLGHLVDMGMVGVERTDAVIIAAPSGVERLRFDPQSGGLSEDVVTARGGLTVLASADVFKKMRLVRALDRAIRVVLVRAPEYVVGPAVPDCAHIWRSGVRECLLYGPGRFEWARRPDEQCRLEDVVAGCKVLALAVLWMLREDAEDSPARMFRMEGAH
;
A
#
# COMPACT_ATOMS: atom_id res chain seq x y z
N MET A 1 29.86 9.51 7.73
CA MET A 1 29.37 10.91 7.70
C MET A 1 27.91 10.84 7.33
N SER A 2 27.01 11.28 8.22
CA SER A 2 25.56 11.20 8.04
C SER A 2 25.13 12.25 7.02
N HIS A 3 24.80 11.83 5.79
CA HIS A 3 24.00 12.67 4.90
C HIS A 3 22.58 12.70 5.44
N SER A 4 22.33 13.61 6.39
CA SER A 4 20.98 14.14 6.61
C SER A 4 20.58 14.82 5.30
N ALA A 5 19.97 14.07 4.38
CA ALA A 5 19.48 14.62 3.13
C ALA A 5 18.33 15.58 3.47
N LEU A 6 18.63 16.89 3.43
CA LEU A 6 17.62 17.94 3.50
C LEU A 6 16.60 17.71 2.39
N LEU A 7 15.32 17.86 2.70
CA LEU A 7 14.25 17.80 1.71
C LEU A 7 14.47 18.88 0.66
N THR A 8 14.24 18.54 -0.61
CA THR A 8 14.11 19.53 -1.67
C THR A 8 12.87 20.40 -1.42
N PRO A 9 12.79 21.61 -2.01
CA PRO A 9 11.58 22.43 -1.92
C PRO A 9 10.32 21.71 -2.40
N GLU A 10 10.45 20.80 -3.37
CA GLU A 10 9.32 20.02 -3.89
C GLU A 10 8.87 18.94 -2.89
N GLU A 11 9.81 18.23 -2.28
CA GLU A 11 9.50 17.24 -1.24
C GLU A 11 8.89 17.91 -0.01
N ALA A 12 9.37 19.10 0.38
CA ALA A 12 8.77 19.86 1.48
C ALA A 12 7.34 20.32 1.15
N ARG A 13 7.08 20.78 -0.08
CA ARG A 13 5.71 21.09 -0.55
C ARG A 13 4.82 19.86 -0.55
N LEU A 14 5.33 18.71 -0.99
CA LEU A 14 4.58 17.45 -0.97
C LEU A 14 4.14 17.08 0.46
N LEU A 15 5.05 17.15 1.43
CA LEU A 15 4.70 16.86 2.82
C LEU A 15 3.68 17.86 3.39
N THR A 16 3.80 19.13 3.03
CA THR A 16 2.82 20.17 3.40
C THR A 16 1.46 19.87 2.78
N GLN A 17 1.43 19.44 1.52
CA GLN A 17 0.18 19.10 0.84
C GLN A 17 -0.54 17.91 1.49
N VAL A 18 0.21 16.93 2.03
CA VAL A 18 -0.39 15.84 2.82
C VAL A 18 -1.05 16.37 4.09
N ASP A 19 -0.43 17.33 4.79
CA ASP A 19 -1.02 17.95 5.98
C ASP A 19 -2.32 18.68 5.64
N GLU A 20 -2.35 19.43 4.54
CA GLU A 20 -3.55 20.12 4.05
C GLU A 20 -4.69 19.17 3.66
N LEU A 21 -4.35 17.95 3.25
CA LEU A 21 -5.31 16.91 2.86
C LEU A 21 -5.84 16.08 4.02
N ALA A 22 -5.33 16.27 5.24
CA ALA A 22 -5.59 15.38 6.37
C ALA A 22 -7.09 15.22 6.68
N GLU A 23 -7.83 16.32 6.79
CA GLU A 23 -9.27 16.28 7.10
C GLU A 23 -10.10 15.61 6.00
N GLU A 24 -9.75 15.83 4.72
CA GLU A 24 -10.41 15.17 3.58
C GLU A 24 -10.15 13.65 3.62
N MET A 25 -8.91 13.26 3.91
CA MET A 25 -8.49 11.87 4.06
C MET A 25 -9.20 11.18 5.24
N PHE A 26 -9.34 11.86 6.38
CA PHE A 26 -10.04 11.31 7.55
C PHE A 26 -11.54 11.13 7.27
N GLY A 27 -12.17 12.11 6.62
CA GLY A 27 -13.56 12.01 6.19
C GLY A 27 -13.80 10.86 5.21
N PHE A 28 -12.88 10.68 4.25
CA PHE A 28 -12.91 9.55 3.33
C PHE A 28 -12.76 8.22 4.05
N LEU A 29 -11.78 8.08 4.95
CA LEU A 29 -11.57 6.87 5.73
C LEU A 29 -12.78 6.53 6.61
N ALA A 30 -13.36 7.51 7.29
CA ALA A 30 -14.56 7.31 8.10
C ALA A 30 -15.75 6.83 7.26
N HIS A 31 -15.96 7.40 6.08
CA HIS A 31 -16.99 6.92 5.16
C HIS A 31 -16.69 5.49 4.69
N LEU A 32 -15.45 5.20 4.31
CA LEU A 32 -15.04 3.86 3.87
C LEU A 32 -15.30 2.80 4.95
N ILE A 33 -15.05 3.12 6.22
CA ILE A 33 -15.36 2.24 7.36
C ILE A 33 -16.87 2.01 7.50
N ARG A 34 -17.71 3.01 7.22
CA ARG A 34 -19.17 2.90 7.31
C ARG A 34 -19.81 1.97 6.30
N ILE A 35 -19.09 1.56 5.26
CA ILE A 35 -19.54 0.56 4.31
C ILE A 35 -19.13 -0.83 4.84
N PRO A 36 -20.06 -1.68 5.32
CA PRO A 36 -19.74 -2.94 5.98
C PRO A 36 -19.41 -4.04 4.96
N THR A 37 -18.16 -4.06 4.53
CA THR A 37 -17.59 -4.99 3.55
C THR A 37 -17.14 -6.32 4.17
N VAL A 38 -17.99 -6.95 4.99
CA VAL A 38 -17.64 -8.16 5.74
C VAL A 38 -17.46 -9.38 4.83
N ASN A 39 -16.36 -10.11 4.99
CA ASN A 39 -16.04 -11.34 4.27
C ASN A 39 -15.88 -12.54 5.22
N PRO A 40 -16.61 -13.65 5.01
CA PRO A 40 -17.76 -13.82 4.13
C PRO A 40 -19.01 -13.05 4.63
N PRO A 41 -20.00 -12.73 3.76
CA PRO A 41 -20.10 -13.13 2.35
C PRO A 41 -19.72 -12.03 1.33
N GLY A 42 -19.48 -10.78 1.74
CA GLY A 42 -19.03 -9.67 0.87
C GLY A 42 -20.15 -8.83 0.24
N GLU A 43 -21.28 -8.67 0.92
CA GLU A 43 -22.53 -8.12 0.34
C GLU A 43 -22.42 -6.65 -0.14
N ARG A 44 -21.51 -5.86 0.44
CA ARG A 44 -21.41 -4.41 0.19
C ARG A 44 -20.23 -4.00 -0.70
N TYR A 45 -19.64 -4.95 -1.42
CA TYR A 45 -18.46 -4.66 -2.25
C TYR A 45 -18.80 -3.76 -3.43
N ALA A 46 -19.96 -3.93 -4.08
CA ALA A 46 -20.36 -3.07 -5.19
C ALA A 46 -20.53 -1.61 -4.76
N GLU A 47 -21.11 -1.37 -3.58
CA GLU A 47 -21.25 -0.02 -3.02
C GLU A 47 -19.88 0.57 -2.64
N CYS A 48 -19.03 -0.22 -1.99
CA CYS A 48 -17.68 0.23 -1.63
C CYS A 48 -16.85 0.56 -2.88
N ALA A 49 -16.92 -0.30 -3.90
CA ALA A 49 -16.26 -0.11 -5.19
C ALA A 49 -16.76 1.14 -5.89
N ALA A 50 -18.09 1.38 -5.91
CA ALA A 50 -18.67 2.59 -6.48
C ALA A 50 -18.19 3.85 -5.76
N PHE A 51 -18.24 3.88 -4.42
CA PHE A 51 -17.76 5.01 -3.61
C PHE A 51 -16.29 5.34 -3.88
N ILE A 52 -15.44 4.32 -3.98
CA ILE A 52 -14.01 4.49 -4.26
C ILE A 52 -13.80 4.93 -5.71
N GLY A 53 -14.51 4.33 -6.66
CA GLY A 53 -14.45 4.68 -8.08
C GLY A 53 -14.87 6.14 -8.32
N GLU A 54 -15.93 6.61 -7.67
CA GLU A 54 -16.36 8.01 -7.71
C GLU A 54 -15.30 8.96 -7.16
N ARG A 55 -14.64 8.59 -6.04
CA ARG A 55 -13.53 9.38 -5.48
C ARG A 55 -12.36 9.47 -6.47
N LEU A 56 -11.95 8.34 -7.06
CA LEU A 56 -10.86 8.28 -8.03
C LEU A 56 -11.19 9.11 -9.29
N MET A 57 -12.40 8.98 -9.84
CA MET A 57 -12.86 9.79 -10.97
C MET A 57 -12.88 11.29 -10.62
N GLY A 58 -13.31 11.65 -9.40
CA GLY A 58 -13.30 13.03 -8.91
C GLY A 58 -11.89 13.62 -8.79
N PHE A 59 -10.86 12.79 -8.60
CA PHE A 59 -9.46 13.17 -8.64
C PHE A 59 -8.85 13.15 -10.05
N GLY A 60 -9.60 12.68 -11.06
CA GLY A 60 -9.20 12.66 -12.46
C GLY A 60 -8.45 11.39 -12.88
N TYR A 61 -8.62 10.29 -12.17
CA TYR A 61 -8.07 8.99 -12.58
C TYR A 61 -8.92 8.37 -13.70
N GLU A 62 -8.26 7.62 -14.57
CA GLU A 62 -8.94 6.63 -15.40
C GLU A 62 -9.31 5.44 -14.51
N VAL A 63 -10.60 5.11 -14.40
CA VAL A 63 -11.10 4.11 -13.45
C VAL A 63 -11.67 2.89 -14.17
N THR A 64 -11.16 1.72 -13.82
CA THR A 64 -11.63 0.42 -14.30
C THR A 64 -12.21 -0.39 -13.14
N HIS A 65 -13.44 -0.89 -13.31
CA HIS A 65 -14.06 -1.84 -12.40
C HIS A 65 -13.94 -3.25 -12.99
N LEU A 66 -13.38 -4.19 -12.22
CA LEU A 66 -13.12 -5.57 -12.63
C LEU A 66 -13.95 -6.50 -11.77
N MET A 67 -15.01 -7.05 -12.35
CA MET A 67 -15.86 -8.04 -11.71
C MET A 67 -15.24 -9.43 -11.86
N VAL A 68 -15.11 -10.15 -10.76
CA VAL A 68 -14.65 -11.54 -10.78
C VAL A 68 -15.79 -12.45 -11.20
N ALA A 69 -15.48 -13.41 -12.07
CA ALA A 69 -16.43 -14.45 -12.47
C ALA A 69 -16.87 -15.31 -11.27
N GLU A 70 -18.08 -15.88 -11.37
CA GLU A 70 -18.59 -16.80 -10.35
C GLU A 70 -17.69 -18.03 -10.21
N SER A 71 -17.50 -18.48 -8.96
CA SER A 71 -16.77 -19.71 -8.65
C SER A 71 -17.34 -20.35 -7.39
N PRO A 72 -17.00 -21.62 -7.07
CA PRO A 72 -17.36 -22.21 -5.79
C PRO A 72 -16.85 -21.42 -4.57
N ALA A 73 -15.83 -20.58 -4.74
CA ALA A 73 -15.29 -19.71 -3.69
C ALA A 73 -16.02 -18.34 -3.61
N HIS A 74 -16.74 -17.91 -4.66
CA HIS A 74 -17.36 -16.58 -4.74
C HIS A 74 -18.78 -16.65 -5.32
N SER A 75 -19.76 -16.18 -4.54
CA SER A 75 -21.16 -16.17 -4.94
C SER A 75 -21.54 -14.95 -5.78
N THR A 76 -22.38 -15.14 -6.80
CA THR A 76 -23.05 -14.06 -7.55
C THR A 76 -23.99 -13.19 -6.73
N ARG A 77 -24.41 -13.64 -5.52
CA ARG A 77 -25.21 -12.82 -4.60
C ARG A 77 -24.41 -11.66 -3.99
N ALA A 78 -23.09 -11.79 -3.97
CA ALA A 78 -22.15 -10.81 -3.43
C ALA A 78 -20.94 -10.71 -4.38
N PRO A 79 -21.12 -10.13 -5.59
CA PRO A 79 -20.08 -10.13 -6.61
C PRO A 79 -18.83 -9.43 -6.10
N ARG A 80 -17.68 -10.03 -6.38
CA ARG A 80 -16.37 -9.45 -6.07
C ARG A 80 -16.02 -8.42 -7.13
N VAL A 81 -15.82 -7.16 -6.72
CA VAL A 81 -15.52 -6.04 -7.63
C VAL A 81 -14.22 -5.40 -7.18
N ASN A 82 -13.20 -5.49 -8.01
CA ASN A 82 -11.95 -4.77 -7.84
C ASN A 82 -12.02 -3.43 -8.56
N VAL A 83 -11.37 -2.40 -8.01
CA VAL A 83 -11.31 -1.07 -8.62
C VAL A 83 -9.86 -0.72 -8.85
N VAL A 84 -9.52 -0.27 -10.06
CA VAL A 84 -8.19 0.24 -10.42
C VAL A 84 -8.33 1.65 -10.96
N GLY A 85 -7.70 2.61 -10.30
CA GLY A 85 -7.49 3.96 -10.81
C GLY A 85 -6.08 4.09 -11.38
N ARG A 86 -5.95 4.56 -12.62
CA ARG A 86 -4.68 4.88 -13.26
C ARG A 86 -4.54 6.38 -13.44
N PHE A 87 -3.38 6.90 -13.05
CA PHE A 87 -2.97 8.28 -13.27
C PHE A 87 -1.62 8.30 -13.99
N ALA A 88 -1.66 8.52 -15.30
CA ALA A 88 -0.46 8.59 -16.15
C ALA A 88 -0.11 10.05 -16.47
N ARG A 89 1.19 10.36 -16.52
CA ARG A 89 1.72 11.63 -17.05
C ARG A 89 2.40 11.38 -18.40
N CYS A 90 2.59 12.43 -19.18
CA CYS A 90 3.24 12.34 -20.49
C CYS A 90 4.74 12.05 -20.32
N GLY A 91 5.21 10.88 -20.77
CA GLY A 91 6.64 10.53 -20.81
C GLY A 91 6.87 9.04 -20.50
N PRO A 92 7.89 8.41 -21.09
CA PRO A 92 8.30 7.06 -20.69
C PRO A 92 8.80 7.11 -19.24
N GLY A 93 8.40 6.14 -18.41
CA GLY A 93 8.81 6.09 -17.01
C GLY A 93 8.21 4.91 -16.28
N ARG A 94 8.53 4.80 -14.98
CA ARG A 94 8.13 3.68 -14.14
C ARG A 94 6.63 3.73 -13.79
N THR A 95 6.03 2.57 -13.57
CA THR A 95 4.70 2.43 -13.01
C THR A 95 4.77 1.95 -11.57
N VAL A 96 4.29 2.76 -10.63
CA VAL A 96 4.16 2.39 -9.21
C VAL A 96 2.70 2.13 -8.88
N HIS A 97 2.41 0.96 -8.35
CA HIS A 97 1.06 0.52 -8.02
C HIS A 97 0.87 0.45 -6.49
N VAL A 98 -0.15 1.11 -5.95
CA VAL A 98 -0.51 1.06 -4.54
C VAL A 98 -1.80 0.26 -4.42
N ASN A 99 -1.75 -0.90 -3.76
CA ASN A 99 -2.91 -1.77 -3.58
C ASN A 99 -3.29 -1.84 -2.10
N ALA A 100 -4.58 -1.91 -1.81
CA ALA A 100 -5.11 -2.40 -0.54
C ALA A 100 -6.38 -3.21 -0.79
N HIS A 101 -6.84 -3.97 0.19
CA HIS A 101 -8.12 -4.67 0.10
C HIS A 101 -9.22 -3.90 0.86
N MET A 102 -10.46 -4.01 0.37
CA MET A 102 -11.62 -3.35 0.96
C MET A 102 -12.36 -4.21 1.97
N ASP A 103 -12.20 -5.53 1.88
CA ASP A 103 -12.91 -6.49 2.70
C ASP A 103 -12.39 -6.52 4.12
N VAL A 104 -13.27 -6.86 5.04
CA VAL A 104 -12.95 -6.92 6.46
C VAL A 104 -13.44 -8.22 7.08
N ALA A 105 -12.70 -8.71 8.08
CA ALA A 105 -13.11 -9.87 8.85
C ALA A 105 -14.43 -9.64 9.59
N PRO A 106 -15.17 -10.71 9.95
CA PRO A 106 -16.39 -10.60 10.74
C PRO A 106 -16.21 -9.81 12.04
N VAL A 107 -17.29 -9.17 12.46
CA VAL A 107 -17.38 -8.49 13.74
C VAL A 107 -17.68 -9.54 14.80
N GLY A 108 -16.78 -9.69 15.78
CA GLY A 108 -17.00 -10.49 16.97
C GLY A 108 -17.64 -9.68 18.11
N GLU A 109 -17.75 -10.28 19.27
CA GLU A 109 -18.24 -9.60 20.49
C GLU A 109 -17.19 -8.64 21.09
N GLY A 110 -17.60 -7.81 22.06
CA GLY A 110 -16.70 -7.00 22.87
C GLY A 110 -16.36 -5.61 22.33
N TRP A 111 -17.11 -5.13 21.33
CA TRP A 111 -17.00 -3.75 20.86
C TRP A 111 -17.66 -2.78 21.86
N THR A 112 -16.96 -1.68 22.16
CA THR A 112 -17.51 -0.59 22.98
C THR A 112 -18.14 0.50 22.12
N VAL A 113 -17.83 0.52 20.83
CA VAL A 113 -18.39 1.42 19.82
C VAL A 113 -18.99 0.64 18.65
N GLU A 114 -19.93 1.25 17.92
CA GLU A 114 -20.52 0.63 16.73
C GLU A 114 -19.42 0.33 15.67
N PRO A 115 -19.19 -0.95 15.30
CA PRO A 115 -18.06 -1.37 14.47
C PRO A 115 -17.94 -0.67 13.12
N PHE A 116 -19.06 -0.24 12.54
CA PHE A 116 -19.10 0.44 11.24
C PHE A 116 -19.50 1.91 11.36
N ALA A 117 -19.31 2.55 12.52
CA ALA A 117 -19.63 3.98 12.66
C ALA A 117 -18.52 4.91 12.13
N GLY A 118 -17.27 4.44 12.03
CA GLY A 118 -16.14 5.27 11.61
C GLY A 118 -15.96 6.48 12.53
N ILE A 119 -15.91 6.23 13.85
CA ILE A 119 -15.89 7.28 14.88
C ILE A 119 -14.49 7.82 15.03
N ILE A 120 -14.35 9.15 14.96
CA ILE A 120 -13.12 9.83 15.35
C ILE A 120 -13.26 10.32 16.80
N HIS A 121 -12.36 9.87 17.66
CA HIS A 121 -12.33 10.25 19.07
C HIS A 121 -10.89 10.27 19.57
N GLU A 122 -10.50 11.33 20.29
CA GLU A 122 -9.16 11.48 20.90
C GLU A 122 -7.99 11.17 19.95
N GLY A 123 -8.03 11.74 18.74
CA GLY A 123 -6.94 11.58 17.75
C GLY A 123 -6.86 10.19 17.12
N ARG A 124 -7.90 9.36 17.28
CA ARG A 124 -7.98 8.00 16.74
C ARG A 124 -9.27 7.85 15.95
N ILE A 125 -9.23 6.98 14.95
CA ILE A 125 -10.42 6.52 14.25
C ILE A 125 -10.70 5.06 14.63
N PHE A 126 -11.95 4.76 14.97
CA PHE A 126 -12.42 3.45 15.40
C PHE A 126 -13.38 2.86 14.36
N GLY A 127 -13.24 1.56 14.14
CA GLY A 127 -14.14 0.77 13.33
C GLY A 127 -13.45 -0.42 12.68
N ARG A 128 -14.24 -1.39 12.25
CA ARG A 128 -13.71 -2.59 11.59
C ARG A 128 -13.06 -2.19 10.26
N GLY A 129 -11.81 -2.60 10.10
CA GLY A 129 -10.95 -2.23 8.98
C GLY A 129 -10.16 -0.92 9.18
N ALA A 130 -10.34 -0.22 10.30
CA ALA A 130 -9.59 1.00 10.60
C ALA A 130 -8.07 0.78 10.63
N ALA A 131 -7.60 -0.39 11.08
CA ALA A 131 -6.19 -0.77 10.99
C ALA A 131 -5.92 -1.60 9.72
N GLY A 132 -6.70 -2.66 9.48
CA GLY A 132 -6.50 -3.63 8.40
C GLY A 132 -7.69 -3.70 7.45
N ALA A 133 -7.70 -3.07 6.27
CA ALA A 133 -6.63 -2.25 5.67
C ALA A 133 -7.10 -0.87 5.17
N LYS A 134 -8.29 -0.40 5.61
CA LYS A 134 -8.90 0.83 5.07
C LYS A 134 -8.07 2.09 5.34
N ALA A 135 -7.39 2.19 6.48
CA ALA A 135 -6.47 3.31 6.72
C ALA A 135 -5.25 3.27 5.81
N GLY A 136 -4.73 2.07 5.51
CA GLY A 136 -3.68 1.88 4.52
C GLY A 136 -4.11 2.38 3.16
N PHE A 137 -5.29 1.97 2.70
CA PHE A 137 -5.87 2.45 1.44
C PHE A 137 -6.01 3.97 1.40
N ALA A 138 -6.59 4.58 2.44
CA ALA A 138 -6.76 6.02 2.51
C ALA A 138 -5.40 6.75 2.45
N ALA A 139 -4.41 6.31 3.22
CA ALA A 139 -3.07 6.89 3.20
C ALA A 139 -2.40 6.74 1.82
N GLY A 140 -2.54 5.59 1.17
CA GLY A 140 -2.00 5.33 -0.17
C GLY A 140 -2.64 6.18 -1.26
N LEU A 141 -3.97 6.24 -1.29
CA LEU A 141 -4.71 7.08 -2.25
C LEU A 141 -4.32 8.56 -2.09
N TYR A 142 -4.36 9.08 -0.85
CA TYR A 142 -4.07 10.48 -0.59
C TYR A 142 -2.58 10.83 -0.74
N ALA A 143 -1.67 9.87 -0.61
CA ALA A 143 -0.26 10.06 -0.92
C ALA A 143 -0.06 10.39 -2.41
N VAL A 144 -0.76 9.68 -3.30
CA VAL A 144 -0.74 9.94 -4.74
C VAL A 144 -1.46 11.25 -5.07
N GLU A 145 -2.59 11.51 -4.42
CA GLU A 145 -3.31 12.77 -4.61
C GLU A 145 -2.49 13.98 -4.15
N ALA A 146 -1.68 13.85 -3.10
CA ALA A 146 -0.78 14.90 -2.66
C ALA A 146 0.27 15.25 -3.72
N LEU A 147 0.81 14.27 -4.46
CA LEU A 147 1.70 14.53 -5.60
C LEU A 147 1.01 15.37 -6.67
N ARG A 148 -0.26 15.06 -6.95
CA ARG A 148 -1.06 15.78 -7.94
C ARG A 148 -1.35 17.22 -7.51
N ARG A 149 -1.81 17.42 -6.27
CA ARG A 149 -2.16 18.76 -5.73
C ARG A 149 -0.93 19.63 -5.47
N ALA A 150 0.20 19.03 -5.10
CA ALA A 150 1.48 19.73 -4.99
C ALA A 150 2.13 20.04 -6.37
N HIS A 151 1.48 19.66 -7.47
CA HIS A 151 1.95 19.85 -8.84
C HIS A 151 3.35 19.27 -9.08
N ILE A 152 3.64 18.11 -8.49
CA ILE A 152 4.94 17.45 -8.61
C ILE A 152 5.03 16.79 -9.99
N ALA A 153 6.09 17.13 -10.73
CA ALA A 153 6.38 16.50 -12.01
C ALA A 153 7.05 15.12 -11.82
N PHE A 154 6.57 14.15 -12.60
CA PHE A 154 7.11 12.80 -12.71
C PHE A 154 6.73 12.22 -14.08
N ASP A 155 7.54 11.27 -14.57
CA ASP A 155 7.28 10.48 -15.77
C ASP A 155 6.67 9.13 -15.39
N GLY A 156 6.06 8.44 -16.37
CA GLY A 156 5.42 7.14 -16.15
C GLY A 156 4.00 7.26 -15.56
N ALA A 157 3.66 6.34 -14.66
CA ALA A 157 2.30 6.24 -14.14
C ALA A 157 2.24 5.84 -12.66
N ILE A 158 1.16 6.25 -12.01
CA ILE A 158 0.80 5.79 -10.69
C ILE A 158 -0.55 5.11 -10.77
N GLU A 159 -0.69 4.01 -10.06
CA GLU A 159 -1.92 3.25 -10.00
C GLU A 159 -2.32 3.04 -8.55
N VAL A 160 -3.62 3.09 -8.31
CA VAL A 160 -4.20 2.78 -7.02
C VAL A 160 -5.28 1.74 -7.25
N SER A 161 -5.19 0.59 -6.58
CA SER A 161 -6.25 -0.40 -6.60
C SER A 161 -6.81 -0.65 -5.21
N VAL A 162 -8.11 -0.92 -5.20
CA VAL A 162 -8.77 -1.55 -4.07
C VAL A 162 -9.30 -2.91 -4.50
N THR A 163 -8.90 -3.96 -3.81
CA THR A 163 -9.23 -5.34 -4.15
C THR A 163 -10.27 -5.90 -3.20
N ALA A 164 -11.10 -6.78 -3.74
CA ALA A 164 -11.94 -7.65 -2.94
C ALA A 164 -11.07 -8.80 -2.39
N ASP A 165 -11.48 -9.43 -1.30
CA ASP A 165 -10.98 -10.75 -0.88
C ASP A 165 -9.53 -10.84 -0.34
N GLY A 166 -8.95 -9.74 0.16
CA GLY A 166 -7.62 -9.75 0.77
C GLY A 166 -7.57 -10.52 2.09
N GLU A 167 -8.70 -10.65 2.80
CA GLU A 167 -8.78 -11.40 4.05
C GLU A 167 -8.84 -12.93 3.85
N SER A 168 -9.26 -13.40 2.65
CA SER A 168 -9.57 -14.81 2.37
C SER A 168 -8.68 -15.46 1.32
N GLY A 169 -7.49 -14.91 1.09
CA GLY A 169 -6.46 -15.51 0.24
C GLY A 169 -6.15 -14.75 -1.04
N GLY A 170 -6.90 -13.70 -1.40
CA GLY A 170 -6.52 -12.75 -2.45
C GLY A 170 -6.76 -13.20 -3.90
N GLU A 171 -7.23 -14.42 -4.16
CA GLU A 171 -7.43 -14.93 -5.53
C GLU A 171 -8.50 -14.12 -6.31
N ALA A 172 -9.63 -13.76 -5.68
CA ALA A 172 -10.60 -12.83 -6.27
C ALA A 172 -10.18 -11.35 -6.19
N GLY A 173 -9.06 -11.07 -5.53
CA GLY A 173 -8.54 -9.74 -5.32
C GLY A 173 -7.37 -9.45 -6.24
N LEU A 174 -6.20 -9.36 -5.62
CA LEU A 174 -4.96 -9.05 -6.32
C LEU A 174 -4.53 -10.18 -7.27
N GLY A 175 -4.84 -11.44 -6.95
CA GLY A 175 -4.65 -12.57 -7.86
C GLY A 175 -5.39 -12.36 -9.18
N HIS A 176 -6.66 -11.97 -9.12
CA HIS A 176 -7.45 -11.64 -10.31
C HIS A 176 -6.87 -10.46 -11.11
N LEU A 177 -6.35 -9.41 -10.45
CA LEU A 177 -5.67 -8.31 -11.14
C LEU A 177 -4.40 -8.79 -11.87
N VAL A 178 -3.65 -9.72 -11.28
CA VAL A 178 -2.48 -10.33 -11.91
C VAL A 178 -2.88 -11.16 -13.13
N ASP A 179 -3.90 -12.02 -12.99
CA ASP A 179 -4.38 -12.88 -14.08
C ASP A 179 -4.92 -12.09 -15.27
N MET A 180 -5.53 -10.93 -15.01
CA MET A 180 -6.03 -10.01 -16.04
C MET A 180 -4.92 -9.14 -16.65
N GLY A 181 -3.66 -9.29 -16.24
CA GLY A 181 -2.53 -8.47 -16.71
C GLY A 181 -2.58 -7.01 -16.23
N MET A 182 -3.43 -6.71 -15.25
CA MET A 182 -3.52 -5.37 -14.66
C MET A 182 -2.36 -5.12 -13.70
N VAL A 183 -1.76 -6.15 -13.13
CA VAL A 183 -0.50 -6.03 -12.37
C VAL A 183 0.47 -7.13 -12.81
N GLY A 184 1.67 -6.76 -13.24
CA GLY A 184 2.62 -7.71 -13.80
C GLY A 184 3.91 -7.04 -14.24
N VAL A 185 4.98 -7.82 -14.39
CA VAL A 185 6.31 -7.30 -14.76
C VAL A 185 6.33 -6.52 -16.08
N GLU A 186 5.40 -6.82 -16.99
CA GLU A 186 5.24 -6.11 -18.27
C GLU A 186 4.63 -4.70 -18.13
N ARG A 187 4.05 -4.37 -16.97
CA ARG A 187 3.22 -3.16 -16.76
C ARG A 187 3.58 -2.37 -15.50
N THR A 188 4.12 -3.04 -14.49
CA THR A 188 4.29 -2.49 -13.14
C THR A 188 5.72 -2.71 -12.66
N ASP A 189 6.41 -1.63 -12.33
CA ASP A 189 7.78 -1.68 -11.82
C ASP A 189 7.83 -1.96 -10.33
N ALA A 190 6.86 -1.46 -9.56
CA ALA A 190 6.80 -1.63 -8.12
C ALA A 190 5.37 -1.67 -7.59
N VAL A 191 5.15 -2.46 -6.53
CA VAL A 191 3.87 -2.57 -5.83
C VAL A 191 4.05 -2.30 -4.34
N ILE A 192 3.22 -1.40 -3.80
CA ILE A 192 3.11 -1.20 -2.36
C ILE A 192 1.77 -1.78 -1.92
N ILE A 193 1.81 -2.77 -1.02
CA ILE A 193 0.60 -3.27 -0.35
C ILE A 193 0.35 -2.38 0.86
N ALA A 194 -0.58 -1.45 0.72
CA ALA A 194 -0.98 -0.47 1.71
C ALA A 194 -1.82 -1.12 2.81
N ALA A 195 -1.14 -1.80 3.72
CA ALA A 195 -1.72 -2.61 4.80
C ALA A 195 -0.97 -2.33 6.12
N PRO A 196 -1.53 -2.69 7.28
CA PRO A 196 -1.00 -2.24 8.57
C PRO A 196 0.38 -2.81 8.87
N SER A 197 1.44 -2.01 8.79
CA SER A 197 2.78 -2.43 9.26
C SER A 197 3.14 -1.83 10.62
N GLY A 198 2.55 -0.69 10.95
CA GLY A 198 3.14 0.33 11.81
C GLY A 198 4.01 1.26 10.96
N VAL A 199 3.83 2.58 11.11
CA VAL A 199 4.48 3.58 10.23
C VAL A 199 6.00 3.55 10.31
N GLU A 200 6.55 3.05 11.42
CA GLU A 200 7.98 2.90 11.66
C GLU A 200 8.56 1.54 11.21
N ARG A 201 7.74 0.63 10.68
CA ARG A 201 8.12 -0.76 10.40
C ARG A 201 8.10 -1.06 8.90
N LEU A 202 9.18 -1.70 8.42
CA LEU A 202 9.24 -2.33 7.10
C LEU A 202 9.09 -3.83 7.30
N ARG A 203 7.99 -4.41 6.81
CA ARG A 203 7.66 -5.82 7.01
C ARG A 203 8.03 -6.65 5.78
N PHE A 204 8.80 -7.71 6.01
CA PHE A 204 9.22 -8.66 4.99
C PHE A 204 8.60 -10.03 5.28
N ASP A 205 8.07 -10.65 4.25
CA ASP A 205 7.62 -12.03 4.32
C ASP A 205 8.58 -12.94 3.56
N PRO A 206 9.23 -13.88 4.28
CA PRO A 206 10.10 -14.86 3.65
C PRO A 206 9.36 -15.79 2.69
N GLN A 207 8.08 -16.11 2.95
CA GLN A 207 7.29 -17.06 2.17
C GLN A 207 6.79 -16.44 0.86
N SER A 208 6.36 -15.18 0.89
CA SER A 208 6.06 -14.42 -0.32
C SER A 208 7.32 -14.09 -1.12
N GLY A 209 8.48 -14.04 -0.46
CA GLY A 209 9.76 -13.56 -0.99
C GLY A 209 10.58 -14.55 -1.82
N GLY A 210 10.02 -15.70 -2.22
CA GLY A 210 10.74 -16.72 -2.98
C GLY A 210 12.01 -17.25 -2.29
N LEU A 211 12.15 -17.04 -0.98
CA LEU A 211 13.22 -17.65 -0.19
C LEU A 211 12.85 -19.12 0.02
N SER A 212 13.74 -20.04 -0.32
CA SER A 212 13.51 -21.47 -0.11
C SER A 212 13.28 -21.78 1.37
N GLU A 213 12.51 -22.83 1.66
CA GLU A 213 12.23 -23.31 3.03
C GLU A 213 13.51 -23.56 3.86
N ASP A 214 14.64 -23.83 3.19
CA ASP A 214 15.97 -24.02 3.80
C ASP A 214 16.50 -22.78 4.53
N VAL A 215 16.09 -21.58 4.12
CA VAL A 215 16.45 -20.30 4.76
C VAL A 215 15.61 -20.08 6.03
N VAL A 216 14.38 -20.59 6.06
CA VAL A 216 13.41 -20.38 7.15
C VAL A 216 13.61 -21.36 8.31
N THR A 217 14.19 -22.54 8.05
CA THR A 217 14.35 -23.63 9.03
C THR A 217 15.65 -23.61 9.86
N ALA A 218 16.60 -22.72 9.54
CA ALA A 218 17.85 -22.62 10.30
C ALA A 218 17.71 -21.72 11.54
N ARG A 219 17.68 -22.37 12.71
CA ARG A 219 17.64 -21.85 14.10
C ARG A 219 18.13 -20.39 14.29
N GLY A 220 17.22 -19.51 14.70
CA GLY A 220 17.49 -18.38 15.60
C GLY A 220 18.29 -17.19 15.04
N GLY A 221 17.59 -16.11 14.67
CA GLY A 221 18.10 -14.73 14.60
C GLY A 221 19.08 -14.36 13.48
N LEU A 222 20.00 -15.25 13.09
CA LEU A 222 21.09 -14.93 12.17
C LEU A 222 20.65 -14.89 10.69
N THR A 223 19.70 -15.73 10.28
CA THR A 223 19.22 -15.78 8.89
C THR A 223 18.26 -14.63 8.52
N VAL A 224 17.50 -14.11 9.50
CA VAL A 224 16.68 -12.91 9.35
C VAL A 224 17.52 -11.70 8.91
N LEU A 225 18.75 -11.60 9.42
CA LEU A 225 19.69 -10.54 9.05
C LEU A 225 20.17 -10.69 7.59
N ALA A 226 20.50 -11.92 7.16
CA ALA A 226 20.95 -12.20 5.79
C ALA A 226 19.85 -11.93 4.73
N SER A 227 18.60 -12.30 5.02
CA SER A 227 17.46 -11.98 4.15
C SER A 227 17.18 -10.48 4.12
N ALA A 228 17.25 -9.79 5.27
CA ALA A 228 17.06 -8.34 5.34
C ALA A 228 18.09 -7.58 4.48
N ASP A 229 19.32 -8.06 4.38
CA ASP A 229 20.36 -7.43 3.56
C ASP A 229 20.11 -7.58 2.04
N VAL A 230 19.39 -8.61 1.61
CA VAL A 230 18.90 -8.72 0.23
C VAL A 230 17.79 -7.71 -0.01
N PHE A 231 16.80 -7.65 0.88
CA PHE A 231 15.67 -6.72 0.75
C PHE A 231 16.10 -5.26 0.81
N LYS A 232 17.10 -4.90 1.61
CA LYS A 232 17.67 -3.53 1.65
C LYS A 232 18.25 -3.05 0.31
N LYS A 233 18.54 -3.96 -0.62
CA LYS A 233 19.00 -3.62 -1.98
C LYS A 233 17.85 -3.32 -2.94
N MET A 234 16.60 -3.60 -2.56
CA MET A 234 15.44 -3.20 -3.35
C MET A 234 15.27 -1.70 -3.31
N ARG A 235 14.96 -1.12 -4.46
CA ARG A 235 14.81 0.33 -4.58
C ARG A 235 13.63 0.82 -3.75
N LEU A 236 12.52 0.08 -3.72
CA LEU A 236 11.35 0.39 -2.92
C LEU A 236 11.69 0.42 -1.42
N VAL A 237 12.47 -0.55 -0.95
CA VAL A 237 12.89 -0.63 0.46
C VAL A 237 13.78 0.55 0.83
N ARG A 238 14.72 0.94 -0.04
CA ARG A 238 15.54 2.15 0.18
C ARG A 238 14.69 3.41 0.21
N ALA A 239 13.72 3.53 -0.69
CA ALA A 239 12.82 4.67 -0.75
C ALA A 239 11.99 4.79 0.54
N LEU A 240 11.40 3.68 1.00
CA LEU A 240 10.64 3.65 2.25
C LEU A 240 11.51 3.87 3.49
N ASP A 241 12.70 3.26 3.59
CA ASP A 241 13.64 3.51 4.70
C ASP A 241 13.99 5.00 4.79
N ARG A 242 14.39 5.62 3.67
CA ARG A 242 14.73 7.04 3.62
C ARG A 242 13.53 7.90 4.01
N ALA A 243 12.32 7.54 3.56
CA ALA A 243 11.11 8.31 3.81
C ALA A 243 10.72 8.23 5.30
N ILE A 244 10.85 7.07 5.92
CA ILE A 244 10.66 6.89 7.37
C ILE A 244 11.66 7.74 8.16
N ARG A 245 12.95 7.76 7.77
CA ARG A 245 13.96 8.60 8.44
C ARG A 245 13.63 10.08 8.37
N VAL A 246 13.13 10.55 7.23
CA VAL A 246 12.76 11.94 7.03
C VAL A 246 11.51 12.30 7.84
N VAL A 247 10.45 11.50 7.72
CA VAL A 247 9.13 11.81 8.29
C VAL A 247 9.08 11.56 9.79
N LEU A 248 9.64 10.45 10.26
CA LEU A 248 9.59 10.05 11.67
C LEU A 248 10.85 10.43 12.45
N VAL A 249 11.88 10.98 11.79
CA VAL A 249 13.16 11.35 12.41
C VAL A 249 13.80 10.16 13.14
N ARG A 250 13.62 8.95 12.62
CA ARG A 250 14.17 7.70 13.17
C ARG A 250 14.41 6.66 12.09
N ALA A 251 15.31 5.71 12.36
CA ALA A 251 15.48 4.55 11.50
C ALA A 251 14.23 3.65 11.53
N PRO A 252 13.88 2.99 10.41
CA PRO A 252 12.84 1.98 10.41
C PRO A 252 13.24 0.74 11.20
N GLU A 253 12.24 0.05 11.73
CA GLU A 253 12.35 -1.29 12.27
C GLU A 253 12.10 -2.31 11.14
N TYR A 254 13.07 -3.19 10.88
CA TYR A 254 12.91 -4.29 9.94
C TYR A 254 12.25 -5.47 10.65
N VAL A 255 11.06 -5.84 10.20
CA VAL A 255 10.25 -6.90 10.83
C VAL A 255 10.06 -8.03 9.86
N VAL A 256 10.32 -9.26 10.30
CA VAL A 256 9.99 -10.47 9.55
C VAL A 256 8.72 -11.08 10.12
N GLY A 257 7.81 -11.46 9.25
CA GLY A 257 6.63 -12.25 9.62
C GLY A 257 5.70 -12.42 8.42
N PRO A 258 4.61 -13.19 8.57
CA PRO A 258 3.75 -13.54 7.45
C PRO A 258 3.25 -12.26 6.75
N ALA A 259 3.34 -12.23 5.42
CA ALA A 259 2.66 -11.20 4.66
C ALA A 259 1.17 -11.54 4.60
N VAL A 260 0.43 -10.55 4.15
CA VAL A 260 -0.90 -10.78 3.59
C VAL A 260 -0.78 -11.57 2.28
N PRO A 261 -1.78 -12.39 1.92
CA PRO A 261 -1.77 -13.21 0.70
C PRO A 261 -1.44 -12.42 -0.59
N ASP A 262 -1.83 -11.14 -0.62
CA ASP A 262 -1.57 -10.21 -1.73
C ASP A 262 -0.10 -10.18 -2.17
N CYS A 263 0.85 -10.21 -1.24
CA CYS A 263 2.27 -10.20 -1.62
C CYS A 263 2.66 -11.40 -2.47
N ALA A 264 2.12 -12.60 -2.18
CA ALA A 264 2.41 -13.79 -2.96
C ALA A 264 1.93 -13.65 -4.42
N HIS A 265 0.75 -13.08 -4.66
CA HIS A 265 0.22 -12.85 -6.02
C HIS A 265 1.13 -11.94 -6.85
N ILE A 266 1.65 -10.86 -6.26
CA ILE A 266 2.58 -9.97 -6.94
C ILE A 266 3.89 -10.66 -7.30
N TRP A 267 4.39 -11.51 -6.42
CA TRP A 267 5.60 -12.26 -6.71
C TRP A 267 5.39 -13.28 -7.83
N ARG A 268 4.20 -13.90 -7.92
CA ARG A 268 3.80 -14.75 -9.06
C ARG A 268 3.78 -13.96 -10.38
N SER A 269 3.44 -12.67 -10.35
CA SER A 269 3.41 -11.80 -11.54
C SER A 269 4.79 -11.40 -12.08
N GLY A 270 5.86 -11.76 -11.36
CA GLY A 270 7.24 -11.43 -11.71
C GLY A 270 7.74 -10.09 -11.15
N VAL A 271 6.86 -9.26 -10.58
CA VAL A 271 7.27 -7.99 -9.95
C VAL A 271 8.02 -8.28 -8.66
N ARG A 272 9.25 -7.76 -8.55
CA ARG A 272 10.12 -8.00 -7.38
C ARG A 272 10.15 -6.84 -6.40
N GLU A 273 9.94 -5.60 -6.87
CA GLU A 273 9.82 -4.41 -6.02
C GLU A 273 8.44 -4.37 -5.35
N CYS A 274 8.21 -5.30 -4.41
CA CYS A 274 6.95 -5.42 -3.68
C CYS A 274 7.17 -5.39 -2.17
N LEU A 275 6.44 -4.53 -1.45
CA LEU A 275 6.49 -4.48 0.00
C LEU A 275 5.15 -4.08 0.62
N LEU A 276 4.84 -4.65 1.79
CA LEU A 276 3.76 -4.19 2.65
C LEU A 276 4.22 -3.00 3.50
N TYR A 277 3.46 -1.90 3.43
CA TYR A 277 3.69 -0.72 4.27
C TYR A 277 2.41 0.10 4.45
N GLY A 278 2.13 0.53 5.68
CA GLY A 278 1.00 1.42 5.92
C GLY A 278 0.76 1.75 7.40
N PRO A 279 -0.12 2.75 7.65
CA PRO A 279 -0.60 3.05 8.99
C PRO A 279 -1.44 1.91 9.57
N GLY A 280 -1.66 1.97 10.87
CA GLY A 280 -2.31 0.88 11.60
C GLY A 280 -1.32 -0.21 11.98
N ARG A 281 -1.70 -1.00 12.97
CA ARG A 281 -0.85 -2.05 13.53
C ARG A 281 -1.57 -3.39 13.43
N PHE A 282 -0.84 -4.44 13.01
CA PHE A 282 -1.36 -5.81 12.96
C PHE A 282 -1.99 -6.24 14.29
N GLU A 283 -1.45 -5.74 15.40
CA GLU A 283 -1.91 -6.04 16.75
C GLU A 283 -3.34 -5.56 17.03
N TRP A 284 -3.80 -4.52 16.32
CA TRP A 284 -5.17 -3.99 16.42
C TRP A 284 -6.11 -4.56 15.35
N ALA A 285 -5.59 -5.05 14.23
CA ALA A 285 -6.41 -5.63 13.17
C ALA A 285 -7.21 -6.83 13.69
N ARG A 286 -8.44 -7.00 13.20
CA ARG A 286 -9.36 -8.10 13.53
C ARG A 286 -9.79 -8.19 15.01
N ARG A 287 -9.45 -7.21 15.86
CA ARG A 287 -9.89 -7.14 17.26
C ARG A 287 -11.14 -6.28 17.43
N PRO A 288 -11.87 -6.41 18.56
CA PRO A 288 -12.84 -5.40 18.98
C PRO A 288 -12.16 -4.06 19.20
N ASP A 289 -12.90 -2.98 18.96
CA ASP A 289 -12.39 -1.59 19.00
C ASP A 289 -11.13 -1.41 18.14
N GLU A 290 -11.12 -2.07 16.98
CA GLU A 290 -10.08 -1.85 15.97
C GLU A 290 -9.96 -0.36 15.66
N GLN A 291 -8.73 0.13 15.63
CA GLN A 291 -8.44 1.56 15.56
C GLN A 291 -7.14 1.87 14.83
N CYS A 292 -7.03 3.11 14.37
CA CYS A 292 -5.79 3.68 13.87
C CYS A 292 -5.62 5.11 14.40
N ARG A 293 -4.40 5.51 14.73
CA ARG A 293 -4.13 6.90 15.15
C ARG A 293 -4.16 7.79 13.91
N LEU A 294 -4.82 8.94 13.99
CA LEU A 294 -4.87 9.89 12.88
C LEU A 294 -3.48 10.42 12.52
N GLU A 295 -2.62 10.61 13.52
CA GLU A 295 -1.21 10.96 13.31
C GLU A 295 -0.45 9.89 12.50
N ASP A 296 -0.76 8.61 12.72
CA ASP A 296 -0.15 7.50 11.98
C ASP A 296 -0.67 7.49 10.55
N VAL A 297 -1.96 7.77 10.32
CA VAL A 297 -2.52 7.89 8.96
C VAL A 297 -1.80 8.98 8.17
N VAL A 298 -1.59 10.16 8.77
CA VAL A 298 -0.86 11.27 8.14
C VAL A 298 0.61 10.92 7.92
N ALA A 299 1.29 10.36 8.92
CA ALA A 299 2.70 9.99 8.82
C ALA A 299 2.93 8.90 7.77
N GLY A 300 2.07 7.87 7.74
CA GLY A 300 2.10 6.82 6.72
C GLY A 300 1.84 7.37 5.31
N CYS A 301 0.90 8.31 5.18
CA CYS A 301 0.64 9.00 3.91
C CYS A 301 1.87 9.79 3.43
N LYS A 302 2.54 10.52 4.32
CA LYS A 302 3.79 11.24 4.02
C LYS A 302 4.92 10.31 3.56
N VAL A 303 5.09 9.17 4.25
CA VAL A 303 6.10 8.17 3.87
C VAL A 303 5.79 7.57 2.50
N LEU A 304 4.54 7.17 2.26
CA LEU A 304 4.08 6.66 0.98
C LEU A 304 4.29 7.69 -0.14
N ALA A 305 3.97 8.96 0.09
CA ALA A 305 4.10 10.02 -0.91
C ALA A 305 5.56 10.22 -1.35
N LEU A 306 6.50 10.27 -0.40
CA LEU A 306 7.94 10.36 -0.70
C LEU A 306 8.45 9.09 -1.39
N ALA A 307 8.06 7.91 -0.90
CA ALA A 307 8.50 6.65 -1.48
C ALA A 307 8.02 6.49 -2.92
N VAL A 308 6.75 6.80 -3.20
CA VAL A 308 6.20 6.80 -4.57
C VAL A 308 6.95 7.81 -5.45
N LEU A 309 7.17 9.03 -4.97
CA LEU A 309 7.93 10.05 -5.72
C LEU A 309 9.33 9.57 -6.11
N TRP A 310 10.07 9.00 -5.16
CA TRP A 310 11.42 8.50 -5.40
C TRP A 310 11.45 7.21 -6.22
N MET A 311 10.38 6.42 -6.22
CA MET A 311 10.25 5.29 -7.13
C MET A 311 9.98 5.73 -8.58
N LEU A 312 9.30 6.86 -8.78
CA LEU A 312 9.03 7.42 -10.10
C LEU A 312 10.24 8.14 -10.70
N ARG A 313 11.01 8.85 -9.87
CA ARG A 313 12.19 9.61 -10.32
C ARG A 313 13.41 8.73 -10.41
N GLU A 314 14.08 8.66 -11.55
CA GLU A 314 15.36 7.95 -11.63
C GLU A 314 16.34 8.46 -10.56
N ASP A 315 16.95 7.53 -9.81
CA ASP A 315 18.12 7.89 -9.02
C ASP A 315 19.23 8.32 -10.00
N ALA A 316 20.05 9.30 -9.64
CA ALA A 316 21.24 9.65 -10.44
C ALA A 316 22.19 8.45 -10.65
N GLU A 317 22.04 7.39 -9.86
CA GLU A 317 22.76 6.12 -9.98
C GLU A 317 22.20 5.19 -11.07
N ASP A 318 20.90 5.29 -11.41
CA ASP A 318 20.22 4.47 -12.42
C ASP A 318 20.32 5.06 -13.85
N SER A 319 20.95 6.23 -14.01
CA SER A 319 21.02 6.91 -15.32
C SER A 319 21.90 6.14 -16.33
N PRO A 320 21.45 5.96 -17.59
CA PRO A 320 22.23 5.29 -18.65
C PRO A 320 23.64 5.88 -18.84
N ALA A 321 23.81 7.18 -18.59
CA ALA A 321 25.08 7.89 -18.69
C ALA A 321 26.18 7.34 -17.77
N ARG A 322 25.82 6.57 -16.73
CA ARG A 322 26.77 5.94 -15.81
C ARG A 322 26.98 4.44 -16.09
N MET A 323 26.01 3.71 -16.64
CA MET A 323 26.25 2.33 -17.16
C MET A 323 27.37 2.33 -18.20
N PHE A 324 27.36 3.31 -19.12
CA PHE A 324 28.44 3.48 -20.11
C PHE A 324 29.81 3.80 -19.49
N ARG A 325 29.86 4.35 -18.27
CA ARG A 325 31.13 4.59 -17.55
C ARG A 325 31.65 3.34 -16.84
N MET A 326 30.82 2.34 -16.57
CA MET A 326 31.27 1.08 -15.96
C MET A 326 31.66 0.02 -16.99
N GLU A 327 31.05 0.02 -18.19
CA GLU A 327 31.45 -0.89 -19.28
C GLU A 327 32.72 -0.44 -20.02
N GLY A 328 33.15 0.82 -19.86
CA GLY A 328 34.38 1.36 -20.44
C GLY A 328 35.63 1.26 -19.55
N ALA A 329 35.54 0.57 -18.40
CA ALA A 329 36.62 0.44 -17.43
C ALA A 329 37.00 -1.03 -17.22
N HIS A 330 37.39 -1.71 -18.29
CA HIS A 330 38.15 -2.96 -18.26
C HIS A 330 39.27 -2.92 -19.28
#